data_AF-A0A6G2IBZ0-F1
#
_entry.id   AF-A0A6G2IBZ0-F1
#
_cell.length_a   1.000
_cell.length_b   1.000
_cell.length_c   1.000
_cell.angle_alpha   90.00
_cell.angle_beta   90.00
_cell.angle_gamma   90.00
#
_symmetry.space_group_name_H-M   'P 1'
#
loop_
_entity.id
_entity.type
_entity.pdbx_description
1 polymer ?
#
loop_
_entity_poly.entity_id
_entity_poly.type
_entity_poly.pdbx_seq_one_letter_code
_entity_poly.pdbx_strand_id
1 'polypeptide(L)'
;MTALRPEREDSYGGASYASYGSVPPYEPPIDDETVGLRIPAPAVGSPRSASGASSVSSVTGVAPGGRAARRKAAKRRHGRHGGAPGASRAASEEVRSGAPLSRVEARRQARARKPGAAVVASRAIGEVFITTGVLMLLFVTYQLWWTNVRAHAQADKETSSLQDDWASGRRAPGEFEPGQGFAILHIPSLDVVVPIAEGISNKKVLDRGMVGHYGEGPLKTAMPDAKTGNFALAGHRNTHGEPFRYINKLEQGDAIVVETQDEYYVYKMSSMLPVTAPSNTSVIDPVPKGSGFTAPGRYITLTTCTPEFTSKYRLIVWGKMVEERPRSKGKPDALVE
;
A
#
# COMPACT_ATOMS: atom_id res chain seq x y z
N MET A 1 31.44 -78.87 12.71
CA MET A 1 31.71 -78.29 14.05
C MET A 1 32.83 -77.26 13.89
N THR A 2 32.46 -76.01 14.15
CA THR A 2 33.24 -74.83 14.53
C THR A 2 34.76 -74.84 14.31
N ALA A 3 35.24 -73.92 13.46
CA ALA A 3 36.60 -73.40 13.52
C ALA A 3 36.56 -71.86 13.41
N LEU A 4 37.02 -71.22 14.49
CA LEU A 4 37.10 -69.78 14.73
C LEU A 4 38.24 -69.13 13.93
N ARG A 5 38.05 -67.89 13.48
CA ARG A 5 39.11 -66.90 13.18
C ARG A 5 38.49 -65.48 13.09
N PRO A 6 39.26 -64.38 13.23
CA PRO A 6 39.32 -63.62 14.47
C PRO A 6 38.97 -62.13 14.28
N GLU A 7 38.89 -61.46 15.43
CA GLU A 7 38.85 -60.03 15.67
C GLU A 7 39.72 -59.19 14.72
N ARG A 8 39.21 -58.02 14.33
CA ARG A 8 39.99 -56.96 13.69
C ARG A 8 39.90 -55.71 14.56
N GLU A 9 41.07 -55.35 15.07
CA GLU A 9 41.36 -54.19 15.91
C GLU A 9 41.03 -52.84 15.25
N ASP A 10 40.72 -51.92 16.15
CA ASP A 10 40.47 -50.50 15.98
C ASP A 10 41.64 -49.75 15.33
N SER A 11 41.31 -48.83 14.43
CA SER A 11 42.23 -47.77 14.01
C SER A 11 41.57 -46.41 14.28
N TYR A 12 41.92 -45.84 15.43
CA TYR A 12 41.66 -44.44 15.77
C TYR A 12 42.59 -43.54 14.93
N GLY A 13 42.04 -42.92 13.89
CA GLY A 13 42.66 -41.80 13.17
C GLY A 13 42.28 -40.48 13.85
N GLY A 14 43.26 -39.84 14.47
CA GLY A 14 43.11 -38.53 15.10
C GLY A 14 42.86 -37.41 14.08
N ALA A 15 41.80 -36.64 14.31
CA ALA A 15 41.59 -35.36 13.67
C ALA A 15 41.98 -34.23 14.63
N SER A 16 42.85 -33.36 14.14
CA SER A 16 43.42 -32.19 14.78
C SER A 16 42.36 -31.15 15.17
N TYR A 17 42.47 -30.65 16.39
CA TYR A 17 41.74 -29.49 16.88
C TYR A 17 42.25 -28.23 16.18
N ALA A 18 41.48 -27.68 15.24
CA ALA A 18 41.71 -26.36 14.68
C ALA A 18 40.96 -25.31 15.53
N SER A 19 41.73 -24.31 15.95
CA SER A 19 41.40 -23.17 16.80
C SER A 19 40.18 -22.36 16.34
N TYR A 20 39.31 -21.99 17.29
CA TYR A 20 38.23 -21.03 17.10
C TYR A 20 38.80 -19.63 16.81
N GLY A 21 38.68 -19.19 15.56
CA GLY A 21 38.86 -17.79 15.18
C GLY A 21 37.62 -16.98 15.55
N SER A 22 37.82 -15.93 16.33
CA SER A 22 36.84 -14.92 16.75
C SER A 22 36.04 -14.36 15.58
N VAL A 23 34.71 -14.44 15.66
CA VAL A 23 33.78 -13.74 14.77
C VAL A 23 33.89 -12.24 15.07
N PRO A 24 34.21 -11.36 14.09
CA PRO A 24 34.15 -9.93 14.32
C PRO A 24 32.70 -9.51 14.58
N PRO A 25 32.44 -8.56 15.50
CA PRO A 25 31.09 -8.09 15.75
C PRO A 25 30.47 -7.51 14.47
N TYR A 26 29.19 -7.80 14.28
CA TYR A 26 28.38 -7.26 13.19
C TYR A 26 28.34 -5.74 13.24
N GLU A 27 28.90 -5.08 12.23
CA GLU A 27 28.68 -3.66 11.96
C GLU A 27 27.49 -3.53 11.00
N PRO A 28 26.40 -2.84 11.39
CA PRO A 28 25.32 -2.53 10.46
C PRO A 28 25.82 -1.58 9.35
N PRO A 29 25.28 -1.69 8.12
CA PRO A 29 25.62 -0.77 7.04
C PRO A 29 25.27 0.68 7.44
N ILE A 30 26.12 1.63 7.04
CA ILE A 30 25.91 3.06 7.31
C ILE A 30 24.67 3.51 6.51
N ASP A 31 23.64 3.90 7.24
CA ASP A 31 22.46 4.56 6.70
C ASP A 31 22.86 5.97 6.26
N ASP A 32 22.88 6.25 4.95
CA ASP A 32 23.11 7.61 4.41
C ASP A 32 21.96 8.60 4.73
N GLU A 33 20.98 8.21 5.55
CA GLU A 33 19.85 9.04 6.00
C GLU A 33 19.99 9.60 7.43
N THR A 34 21.20 9.70 7.98
CA THR A 34 21.43 10.43 9.25
C THR A 34 22.59 11.43 9.22
N VAL A 35 22.71 12.20 8.14
CA VAL A 35 23.49 13.46 8.15
C VAL A 35 22.58 14.62 8.51
N GLY A 36 22.20 14.70 9.79
CA GLY A 36 21.39 15.82 10.26
C GLY A 36 20.84 15.64 11.66
N LEU A 37 21.70 15.86 12.67
CA LEU A 37 21.43 16.26 14.07
C LEU A 37 22.36 15.51 15.04
N ARG A 38 23.64 15.93 15.10
CA ARG A 38 24.46 15.70 16.31
C ARG A 38 24.27 16.89 17.25
N ILE A 39 23.50 16.68 18.31
CA ILE A 39 23.54 17.50 19.52
C ILE A 39 24.28 16.66 20.57
N PRO A 40 25.36 17.15 21.20
CA PRO A 40 26.09 16.36 22.20
C PRO A 40 25.25 16.21 23.48
N ALA A 41 25.19 14.99 24.02
CA ALA A 41 24.62 14.71 25.34
C ALA A 41 25.59 15.17 26.45
N PRO A 42 25.09 15.68 27.60
CA PRO A 42 25.94 15.94 28.75
C PRO A 42 26.18 14.65 29.56
N ALA A 43 27.38 14.58 30.15
CA ALA A 43 27.87 13.48 30.96
C ALA A 43 27.15 13.35 32.32
N VAL A 44 27.09 12.11 32.82
CA VAL A 44 26.53 11.71 34.12
C VAL A 44 27.52 11.99 35.26
N GLY A 45 27.03 12.49 36.42
CA GLY A 45 27.80 12.52 37.66
C GLY A 45 27.06 13.04 38.91
N SER A 46 26.42 12.12 39.65
CA SER A 46 26.27 11.98 41.13
C SER A 46 25.78 13.12 42.07
N PRO A 47 25.22 12.80 43.27
CA PRO A 47 24.06 13.48 43.84
C PRO A 47 24.38 14.43 45.01
N ARG A 48 23.58 15.50 45.20
CA ARG A 48 23.51 16.26 46.47
C ARG A 48 22.15 16.91 46.76
N SER A 49 21.72 16.65 48.01
CA SER A 49 20.82 17.32 48.96
C SER A 49 19.91 18.51 48.61
N ALA A 50 18.75 18.43 49.28
CA ALA A 50 17.68 19.40 49.45
C ALA A 50 18.08 20.82 49.91
N SER A 51 17.27 21.82 49.54
CA SER A 51 16.61 22.76 50.48
C SER A 51 15.85 23.88 49.76
N GLY A 52 14.77 24.34 50.41
CA GLY A 52 14.17 25.68 50.32
C GLY A 52 13.29 25.96 49.08
N ALA A 53 11.96 26.13 49.22
CA ALA A 53 11.29 27.35 49.72
C ALA A 53 11.48 28.53 48.73
N SER A 54 10.50 29.29 48.25
CA SER A 54 9.09 29.48 48.57
C SER A 54 8.51 30.46 47.52
N SER A 55 7.17 30.55 47.49
CA SER A 55 6.40 31.79 47.22
C SER A 55 6.31 32.24 45.75
N VAL A 56 5.18 32.70 45.19
CA VAL A 56 3.87 33.10 45.74
C VAL A 56 2.88 33.27 44.57
N SER A 57 1.60 32.98 44.86
CA SER A 57 0.37 33.69 44.43
C SER A 57 0.01 33.75 42.93
N SER A 58 -1.04 33.08 42.43
CA SER A 58 -2.49 33.17 42.72
C SER A 58 -3.13 34.51 42.38
N VAL A 59 -4.15 34.49 41.50
CA VAL A 59 -5.42 35.28 41.46
C VAL A 59 -5.93 35.22 40.00
N THR A 60 -6.91 34.34 39.70
CA THR A 60 -8.37 34.59 39.55
C THR A 60 -8.72 35.65 38.49
N GLY A 61 -9.75 35.52 37.65
CA GLY A 61 -10.93 34.69 37.74
C GLY A 61 -11.75 34.71 36.44
N VAL A 62 -12.88 34.01 36.50
CA VAL A 62 -13.75 33.61 35.39
C VAL A 62 -15.04 34.45 35.38
N ALA A 63 -15.41 34.93 34.18
CA ALA A 63 -16.76 35.22 33.63
C ALA A 63 -17.61 36.33 34.34
N PRO A 64 -18.78 36.78 33.83
CA PRO A 64 -19.59 36.33 32.68
C PRO A 64 -20.28 37.45 31.83
N GLY A 65 -21.10 37.05 30.85
CA GLY A 65 -22.14 37.88 30.24
C GLY A 65 -21.87 38.23 28.76
N GLY A 66 -22.82 38.18 27.84
CA GLY A 66 -24.27 38.06 27.94
C GLY A 66 -24.85 38.57 26.61
N ARG A 67 -25.92 37.92 26.16
CA ARG A 67 -26.62 38.15 24.88
C ARG A 67 -27.16 39.58 24.73
N ALA A 68 -26.35 40.51 24.22
CA ALA A 68 -26.83 41.83 23.80
C ALA A 68 -25.87 42.53 22.81
N ALA A 69 -25.41 41.84 21.77
CA ALA A 69 -24.81 42.51 20.59
C ALA A 69 -24.90 41.66 19.31
N ARG A 70 -25.96 40.86 19.15
CA ARG A 70 -26.41 40.40 17.83
C ARG A 70 -27.26 41.50 17.21
N ARG A 71 -26.62 42.49 16.58
CA ARG A 71 -27.11 43.28 15.43
C ARG A 71 -26.13 44.41 15.15
N LYS A 72 -25.72 44.51 13.87
CA LYS A 72 -24.86 45.53 13.24
C LYS A 72 -23.34 45.34 13.37
N ALA A 73 -22.81 44.40 12.60
CA ALA A 73 -21.44 44.48 12.08
C ALA A 73 -21.34 43.74 10.72
N ALA A 74 -22.08 44.23 9.72
CA ALA A 74 -21.90 43.83 8.32
C ALA A 74 -22.36 44.97 7.39
N LYS A 75 -21.77 46.16 7.56
CA LYS A 75 -21.70 47.17 6.50
C LYS A 75 -20.67 48.21 6.91
N ARG A 76 -19.71 48.43 6.01
CA ARG A 76 -18.68 49.48 6.02
C ARG A 76 -17.47 49.23 6.92
N ARG A 77 -16.51 48.48 6.40
CA ARG A 77 -15.08 48.78 6.56
C ARG A 77 -14.27 47.98 5.54
N HIS A 78 -13.83 48.63 4.47
CA HIS A 78 -12.52 48.41 3.85
C HIS A 78 -12.19 49.65 3.01
N GLY A 79 -11.80 50.70 3.71
CA GLY A 79 -10.96 51.77 3.18
C GLY A 79 -9.61 51.70 3.90
N ARG A 80 -8.60 51.23 3.17
CA ARG A 80 -7.26 51.82 2.99
C ARG A 80 -6.58 52.53 4.18
N HIS A 81 -5.39 52.05 4.59
CA HIS A 81 -4.09 52.70 4.30
C HIS A 81 -2.93 52.03 5.06
N GLY A 82 -1.74 51.97 4.44
CA GLY A 82 -0.50 51.63 5.15
C GLY A 82 0.72 51.32 4.26
N GLY A 83 0.99 52.12 3.21
CA GLY A 83 2.25 52.11 2.47
C GLY A 83 2.82 53.52 2.44
N ALA A 84 4.11 53.64 2.75
CA ALA A 84 4.86 54.83 3.20
C ALA A 84 4.82 56.08 2.28
N PRO A 85 5.16 57.28 2.82
CA PRO A 85 4.97 58.56 2.15
C PRO A 85 6.17 58.93 1.25
N GLY A 86 5.91 59.12 -0.03
CA GLY A 86 6.79 59.86 -0.94
C GLY A 86 6.49 61.36 -0.85
N ALA A 87 7.53 62.15 -0.64
CA ALA A 87 7.48 63.60 -0.49
C ALA A 87 6.74 64.28 -1.67
N SER A 88 5.81 65.15 -1.31
CA SER A 88 5.15 66.10 -2.18
C SER A 88 6.14 67.10 -2.75
N ARG A 89 6.24 67.18 -4.07
CA ARG A 89 6.52 68.44 -4.76
C ARG A 89 5.25 68.82 -5.51
N ALA A 90 4.51 69.76 -4.93
CA ALA A 90 3.47 70.47 -5.64
C ALA A 90 4.15 71.32 -6.73
N ALA A 91 3.77 71.09 -7.98
CA ALA A 91 3.90 72.07 -9.06
C ALA A 91 2.91 71.71 -10.16
N SER A 92 1.91 72.60 -10.31
CA SER A 92 1.15 72.89 -11.53
C SER A 92 0.38 71.73 -12.20
N GLU A 93 -0.93 71.69 -11.94
CA GLU A 93 -1.90 71.26 -12.94
C GLU A 93 -1.84 72.24 -14.12
N GLU A 94 -0.98 71.94 -15.09
CA GLU A 94 -1.25 72.38 -16.46
C GLU A 94 -2.47 71.60 -16.94
N VAL A 95 -3.61 72.28 -17.04
CA VAL A 95 -4.69 71.89 -17.95
C VAL A 95 -4.10 71.94 -19.35
N ARG A 96 -3.41 70.88 -19.77
CA ARG A 96 -3.10 70.66 -21.18
C ARG A 96 -4.42 70.30 -21.83
N SER A 97 -5.05 71.31 -22.41
CA SER A 97 -5.96 71.13 -23.53
C SER A 97 -5.20 70.39 -24.63
N GLY A 98 -5.18 69.06 -24.55
CA GLY A 98 -4.62 68.22 -25.60
C GLY A 98 -5.50 68.39 -26.82
N ALA A 99 -4.94 68.98 -27.87
CA ALA A 99 -5.54 69.03 -29.20
C ALA A 99 -6.11 67.63 -29.57
N PRO A 100 -7.19 67.54 -30.36
CA PRO A 100 -7.72 66.25 -30.77
C PRO A 100 -6.57 65.46 -31.41
N LEU A 101 -6.15 64.37 -30.74
CA LEU A 101 -5.07 63.54 -31.22
C LEU A 101 -5.37 63.18 -32.67
N SER A 102 -4.40 63.45 -33.55
CA SER A 102 -4.51 63.06 -34.95
C SER A 102 -4.91 61.58 -35.00
N ARG A 103 -5.78 61.21 -35.95
CA ARG A 103 -6.20 59.81 -36.19
C ARG A 103 -5.01 58.85 -36.24
N VAL A 104 -3.83 59.36 -36.59
CA VAL A 104 -2.55 58.65 -36.64
C VAL A 104 -1.94 58.42 -35.25
N GLU A 105 -1.96 59.41 -34.36
CA GLU A 105 -1.42 59.30 -32.99
C GLU A 105 -2.29 58.42 -32.10
N ALA A 106 -3.61 58.54 -32.23
CA ALA A 106 -4.57 57.63 -31.59
C ALA A 106 -4.35 56.18 -32.06
N ARG A 107 -4.07 55.97 -33.36
CA ARG A 107 -3.71 54.65 -33.92
C ARG A 107 -2.36 54.14 -33.41
N ARG A 108 -1.38 55.01 -33.19
CA ARG A 108 -0.05 54.63 -32.70
C ARG A 108 -0.09 54.22 -31.22
N GLN A 109 -0.81 54.95 -30.39
CA GLN A 109 -1.06 54.55 -28.99
C GLN A 109 -1.92 53.28 -28.89
N ALA A 110 -2.89 53.08 -29.77
CA ALA A 110 -3.66 51.83 -29.84
C ALA A 110 -2.81 50.62 -30.25
N ARG A 111 -1.75 50.81 -31.05
CA ARG A 111 -0.76 49.75 -31.37
C ARG A 111 0.18 49.45 -30.20
N ALA A 112 0.59 50.47 -29.43
CA ALA A 112 1.44 50.29 -28.25
C ALA A 112 0.74 49.61 -27.07
N ARG A 113 -0.60 49.62 -27.03
CA ARG A 113 -1.43 48.91 -26.03
C ARG A 113 -1.68 47.44 -26.35
N LYS A 114 -1.26 46.95 -27.52
CA LYS A 114 -1.40 45.53 -27.86
C LYS A 114 -0.33 44.74 -27.11
N PRO A 115 -0.68 43.65 -26.39
CA PRO A 115 0.32 42.79 -25.78
C PRO A 115 1.31 42.35 -26.85
N GLY A 116 2.61 42.49 -26.58
CA GLY A 116 3.65 42.12 -27.53
C GLY A 116 3.48 40.66 -27.97
N ALA A 117 3.80 40.34 -29.22
CA ALA A 117 3.65 38.99 -29.77
C ALA A 117 4.31 37.91 -28.88
N ALA A 118 5.40 38.25 -28.20
CA ALA A 118 6.06 37.41 -27.21
C ALA A 118 5.18 37.08 -25.99
N VAL A 119 4.39 38.03 -25.49
CA VAL A 119 3.46 37.83 -24.35
C VAL A 119 2.26 36.97 -24.76
N VAL A 120 1.79 37.11 -26.01
CA VAL A 120 0.72 36.26 -26.55
C VAL A 120 1.24 34.83 -26.75
N ALA A 121 2.45 34.67 -27.31
CA ALA A 121 3.09 33.38 -27.49
C ALA A 121 3.37 32.67 -26.15
N SER A 122 3.88 33.38 -25.14
CA SER A 122 4.14 32.80 -23.82
C SER A 122 2.85 32.35 -23.12
N ARG A 123 1.73 33.08 -23.31
CA ARG A 123 0.42 32.68 -22.80
C ARG A 123 -0.10 31.41 -23.48
N ALA A 124 0.01 31.32 -24.80
CA ALA A 124 -0.40 30.12 -25.54
C ALA A 124 0.42 28.90 -25.13
N ILE A 125 1.75 29.05 -24.96
CA ILE A 125 2.61 27.98 -24.45
C ILE A 125 2.19 27.58 -23.03
N GLY A 126 2.02 28.55 -22.13
CA GLY A 126 1.58 28.29 -20.77
C GLY A 126 0.23 27.57 -20.69
N GLU A 127 -0.73 27.96 -21.53
CA GLU A 127 -2.03 27.30 -21.64
C GLU A 127 -1.89 25.85 -22.09
N VAL A 128 -1.09 25.56 -23.12
CA VAL A 128 -0.81 24.18 -23.57
C VAL A 128 -0.19 23.33 -22.46
N PHE A 129 0.76 23.88 -21.70
CA PHE A 129 1.36 23.16 -20.58
C PHE A 129 0.34 22.90 -19.45
N ILE A 130 -0.51 23.88 -19.13
CA ILE A 130 -1.57 23.73 -18.12
C ILE A 130 -2.59 22.68 -18.57
N THR A 131 -3.08 22.75 -19.80
CA THR A 131 -4.05 21.77 -20.32
C THR A 131 -3.46 20.37 -20.36
N THR A 132 -2.19 20.25 -20.76
CA THR A 132 -1.49 18.96 -20.76
C THR A 132 -1.34 18.43 -19.35
N GLY A 133 -0.94 19.26 -18.39
CA GLY A 133 -0.83 18.86 -16.97
C GLY A 133 -2.16 18.41 -16.38
N VAL A 134 -3.25 19.15 -16.65
CA VAL A 134 -4.61 18.77 -16.22
C VAL A 134 -5.04 17.45 -16.85
N LEU A 135 -4.77 17.24 -18.14
CA LEU A 135 -5.09 15.99 -18.83
C LEU A 135 -4.31 14.81 -18.22
N MET A 136 -3.02 14.99 -17.92
CA MET A 136 -2.23 13.96 -17.24
C MET A 136 -2.77 13.65 -15.85
N LEU A 137 -3.14 14.65 -15.05
CA LEU A 137 -3.74 14.44 -13.72
C LEU A 137 -5.08 13.70 -13.79
N LEU A 138 -5.93 14.05 -14.76
CA LEU A 138 -7.20 13.35 -15.02
C LEU A 138 -6.95 11.91 -15.46
N PHE A 139 -5.94 11.69 -16.31
CA PHE A 139 -5.58 10.34 -16.76
C PHE A 139 -5.10 9.45 -15.61
N VAL A 140 -4.23 9.95 -14.72
CA VAL A 140 -3.79 9.21 -13.52
C VAL A 140 -4.98 8.89 -12.61
N THR A 141 -5.86 9.87 -12.38
CA THR A 141 -7.06 9.66 -11.57
C THR A 141 -7.98 8.61 -12.17
N TYR A 142 -8.17 8.64 -13.49
CA TYR A 142 -8.94 7.64 -14.22
C TYR A 142 -8.32 6.24 -14.08
N GLN A 143 -7.00 6.11 -14.21
CA GLN A 143 -6.30 4.83 -14.05
C GLN A 143 -6.51 4.24 -12.67
N LEU A 144 -6.50 5.04 -11.59
CA LEU A 144 -6.66 4.53 -10.23
C LEU A 144 -8.13 4.24 -9.88
N TRP A 145 -9.07 5.07 -10.33
CA TRP A 145 -10.47 4.93 -9.93
C TRP A 145 -11.27 4.02 -10.87
N TRP A 146 -11.22 4.28 -12.18
CA TRP A 146 -12.08 3.59 -13.12
C TRP A 146 -11.69 2.12 -13.31
N THR A 147 -10.40 1.80 -13.30
CA THR A 147 -9.94 0.41 -13.42
C THR A 147 -10.37 -0.42 -12.21
N ASN A 148 -10.35 0.16 -11.01
CA ASN A 148 -10.85 -0.50 -9.80
C ASN A 148 -12.34 -0.78 -9.88
N VAL A 149 -13.15 0.22 -10.26
CA VAL A 149 -14.61 0.04 -10.44
C VAL A 149 -14.91 -1.04 -11.47
N ARG A 150 -14.24 -1.01 -12.63
CA ARG A 150 -14.43 -2.00 -13.69
C ARG A 150 -13.99 -3.41 -13.27
N ALA A 151 -12.97 -3.52 -12.44
CA ALA A 151 -12.46 -4.79 -11.94
C ALA A 151 -13.38 -5.38 -10.87
N HIS A 152 -13.90 -4.59 -9.93
CA HIS A 152 -14.94 -5.06 -9.00
C HIS A 152 -16.16 -5.58 -9.76
N ALA A 153 -16.66 -4.83 -10.76
CA ALA A 153 -17.78 -5.29 -11.57
C ALA A 153 -17.52 -6.61 -12.33
N GLN A 154 -16.26 -6.86 -12.72
CA GLN A 154 -15.88 -8.15 -13.32
C GLN A 154 -15.79 -9.25 -12.27
N ALA A 155 -15.12 -8.99 -11.15
CA ALA A 155 -14.99 -9.92 -10.02
C ALA A 155 -16.37 -10.34 -9.47
N ASP A 156 -17.28 -9.39 -9.24
CA ASP A 156 -18.63 -9.64 -8.73
C ASP A 156 -19.44 -10.50 -9.70
N LYS A 157 -19.30 -10.25 -11.00
CA LYS A 157 -19.94 -11.06 -12.04
C LYS A 157 -19.39 -12.49 -12.03
N GLU A 158 -18.07 -12.66 -11.97
CA GLU A 158 -17.43 -13.98 -11.92
C GLU A 158 -17.82 -14.74 -10.65
N THR A 159 -17.82 -14.08 -9.49
CA THR A 159 -18.31 -14.64 -8.22
C THR A 159 -19.75 -15.09 -8.32
N SER A 160 -20.64 -14.26 -8.88
CA SER A 160 -22.05 -14.62 -9.07
C SER A 160 -22.20 -15.83 -10.00
N SER A 161 -21.47 -15.85 -11.13
CA SER A 161 -21.52 -17.00 -12.04
C SER A 161 -20.97 -18.28 -11.42
N LEU A 162 -19.93 -18.21 -10.59
CA LEU A 162 -19.43 -19.37 -9.86
C LEU A 162 -20.48 -19.90 -8.89
N GLN A 163 -21.13 -19.02 -8.13
CA GLN A 163 -22.19 -19.40 -7.21
C GLN A 163 -23.40 -20.00 -7.94
N ASP A 164 -23.80 -19.43 -9.07
CA ASP A 164 -24.89 -19.95 -9.92
C ASP A 164 -24.54 -21.32 -10.53
N ASP A 165 -23.31 -21.49 -11.02
CA ASP A 165 -22.84 -22.76 -11.57
C ASP A 165 -22.81 -23.84 -10.50
N TRP A 166 -22.32 -23.53 -9.30
CA TRP A 166 -22.35 -24.42 -8.15
C TRP A 166 -23.78 -24.78 -7.73
N ALA A 167 -24.68 -23.80 -7.68
CA ALA A 167 -26.09 -24.01 -7.35
C ALA A 167 -26.83 -24.86 -8.39
N SER A 168 -26.46 -24.72 -9.67
CA SER A 168 -27.00 -25.53 -10.76
C SER A 168 -26.39 -26.94 -10.87
N GLY A 169 -25.40 -27.26 -10.02
CA GLY A 169 -24.71 -28.55 -10.03
C GLY A 169 -23.83 -28.77 -11.26
N ARG A 170 -23.56 -27.73 -12.06
CA ARG A 170 -22.59 -27.79 -13.16
C ARG A 170 -21.20 -27.90 -12.54
N ARG A 171 -20.68 -29.12 -12.49
CA ARG A 171 -19.33 -29.41 -12.00
C ARG A 171 -18.33 -29.14 -13.11
N ALA A 172 -17.21 -28.50 -12.76
CA ALA A 172 -15.97 -28.63 -13.52
C ALA A 172 -15.03 -29.56 -12.73
N PRO A 173 -15.17 -30.90 -12.84
CA PRO A 173 -14.22 -31.80 -12.22
C PRO A 173 -12.94 -31.83 -13.07
N GLY A 174 -11.82 -31.42 -12.51
CA GLY A 174 -10.53 -31.56 -13.18
C GLY A 174 -9.53 -30.45 -12.85
N GLU A 175 -8.50 -30.39 -13.69
CA GLU A 175 -7.52 -29.30 -13.71
C GLU A 175 -8.18 -28.07 -14.34
N PHE A 176 -8.06 -26.91 -13.69
CA PHE A 176 -8.66 -25.66 -14.16
C PHE A 176 -7.84 -25.07 -15.31
N GLU A 177 -8.54 -24.50 -16.30
CA GLU A 177 -7.87 -23.83 -17.41
C GLU A 177 -7.31 -22.46 -16.96
N PRO A 178 -6.18 -21.99 -17.53
CA PRO A 178 -5.65 -20.66 -17.24
C PRO A 178 -6.67 -19.54 -17.43
N GLY A 179 -7.02 -18.84 -16.35
CA GLY A 179 -8.03 -17.79 -16.31
C GLY A 179 -9.41 -18.24 -15.84
N GLN A 180 -9.62 -19.53 -15.61
CA GLN A 180 -10.88 -20.08 -15.12
C GLN A 180 -11.01 -19.85 -13.61
N GLY A 181 -12.10 -19.19 -13.19
CA GLY A 181 -12.48 -19.08 -11.79
C GLY A 181 -12.86 -20.44 -11.20
N PHE A 182 -12.43 -20.74 -9.98
CA PHE A 182 -12.73 -22.01 -9.32
C PHE A 182 -13.06 -21.93 -7.84
N ALA A 183 -12.76 -20.81 -7.20
CA ALA A 183 -13.03 -20.59 -5.78
C ALA A 183 -13.29 -19.11 -5.51
N ILE A 184 -13.75 -18.80 -4.30
CA ILE A 184 -13.91 -17.42 -3.80
C ILE A 184 -13.05 -17.30 -2.55
N LEU A 185 -12.21 -16.27 -2.50
CA LEU A 185 -11.43 -15.90 -1.34
C LEU A 185 -12.20 -14.87 -0.52
N HIS A 186 -12.31 -15.13 0.78
CA HIS A 186 -12.88 -14.22 1.76
C HIS A 186 -11.81 -13.86 2.80
N ILE A 187 -11.66 -12.57 3.08
CA ILE A 187 -10.82 -12.07 4.18
C ILE A 187 -11.66 -11.07 4.99
N PRO A 188 -12.42 -11.55 6.00
CA PRO A 188 -13.40 -10.75 6.71
C PRO A 188 -12.85 -9.48 7.36
N SER A 189 -11.66 -9.55 8.00
CA SER A 189 -11.05 -8.38 8.65
C SER A 189 -10.65 -7.26 7.69
N LEU A 190 -10.61 -7.54 6.38
CA LEU A 190 -10.30 -6.59 5.33
C LEU A 190 -11.48 -6.28 4.41
N ASP A 191 -12.66 -6.86 4.66
CA ASP A 191 -13.84 -6.77 3.79
C ASP A 191 -13.54 -7.16 2.32
N VAL A 192 -12.75 -8.24 2.14
CA VAL A 192 -12.39 -8.75 0.81
C VAL A 192 -13.23 -9.98 0.50
N VAL A 193 -13.93 -9.92 -0.63
CA VAL A 193 -14.55 -11.07 -1.30
C VAL A 193 -14.14 -11.02 -2.76
N VAL A 194 -13.38 -12.01 -3.22
CA VAL A 194 -12.77 -11.98 -4.56
C VAL A 194 -12.68 -13.38 -5.16
N PRO A 195 -13.02 -13.58 -6.44
CA PRO A 195 -12.86 -14.88 -7.08
C PRO A 195 -11.38 -15.23 -7.25
N ILE A 196 -11.07 -16.50 -7.07
CA ILE A 196 -9.78 -17.12 -7.35
C ILE A 196 -9.88 -17.79 -8.71
N ALA A 197 -8.97 -17.47 -9.62
CA ALA A 197 -8.82 -18.14 -10.91
C ALA A 197 -7.46 -18.83 -11.04
N GLU A 198 -7.39 -19.83 -11.91
CA GLU A 198 -6.14 -20.55 -12.17
C GLU A 198 -5.18 -19.69 -12.99
N GLY A 199 -3.92 -19.66 -12.56
CA GLY A 199 -2.86 -18.89 -13.20
C GLY A 199 -2.76 -17.45 -12.72
N ILE A 200 -1.60 -16.82 -12.98
CA ILE A 200 -1.25 -15.47 -12.50
C ILE A 200 -1.09 -14.45 -13.65
N SER A 201 -1.74 -14.71 -14.79
CA SER A 201 -1.68 -13.83 -15.96
C SER A 201 -2.36 -12.50 -15.67
N ASN A 202 -1.67 -11.38 -15.94
CA ASN A 202 -2.25 -10.04 -15.84
C ASN A 202 -3.56 -9.93 -16.63
N LYS A 203 -3.53 -10.27 -17.93
CA LYS A 203 -4.67 -10.05 -18.84
C LYS A 203 -5.86 -10.97 -18.59
N LYS A 204 -5.60 -12.21 -18.17
CA LYS A 204 -6.65 -13.23 -17.99
C LYS A 204 -7.19 -13.27 -16.56
N VAL A 205 -6.38 -12.88 -15.57
CA VAL A 205 -6.70 -13.05 -14.15
C VAL A 205 -6.60 -11.73 -13.39
N LEU A 206 -5.39 -11.22 -13.17
CA LEU A 206 -5.17 -10.16 -12.18
C LEU A 206 -5.84 -8.84 -12.59
N ASP A 207 -5.74 -8.41 -13.85
CA ASP A 207 -6.35 -7.17 -14.36
C ASP A 207 -7.88 -7.25 -14.47
N ARG A 208 -8.46 -8.43 -14.22
CA ARG A 208 -9.93 -8.63 -14.15
C ARG A 208 -10.47 -8.50 -12.73
N GLY A 209 -9.63 -8.15 -11.76
CA GLY A 209 -10.02 -8.03 -10.36
C GLY A 209 -10.07 -9.35 -9.61
N MET A 210 -9.54 -10.43 -10.19
CA MET A 210 -9.44 -11.74 -9.55
C MET A 210 -8.08 -11.91 -8.88
N VAL A 211 -7.99 -12.84 -7.93
CA VAL A 211 -6.70 -13.35 -7.45
C VAL A 211 -6.31 -14.60 -8.22
N GLY A 212 -5.03 -14.77 -8.49
CA GLY A 212 -4.52 -15.87 -9.30
C GLY A 212 -3.83 -16.93 -8.46
N HIS A 213 -4.23 -18.19 -8.61
CA HIS A 213 -3.46 -19.32 -8.09
C HIS A 213 -2.19 -19.52 -8.91
N TYR A 214 -1.08 -19.79 -8.23
CA TYR A 214 0.14 -20.25 -8.87
C TYR A 214 -0.05 -21.69 -9.38
N GLY A 215 -0.73 -21.84 -10.51
CA GLY A 215 -1.16 -23.13 -11.07
C GLY A 215 -0.28 -23.68 -12.19
N GLU A 216 0.62 -22.85 -12.73
CA GLU A 216 1.30 -23.12 -14.00
C GLU A 216 2.82 -23.27 -13.84
N GLY A 217 3.37 -24.20 -14.63
CA GLY A 217 4.81 -24.34 -14.83
C GLY A 217 5.60 -24.64 -13.54
N PRO A 218 6.82 -24.13 -13.39
CA PRO A 218 7.70 -24.46 -12.26
C PRO A 218 7.24 -23.83 -10.93
N LEU A 219 6.24 -22.95 -10.96
CA LEU A 219 5.68 -22.29 -9.79
C LEU A 219 4.38 -22.96 -9.31
N LYS A 220 3.96 -24.08 -9.92
CA LYS A 220 2.72 -24.77 -9.56
C LYS A 220 2.69 -25.12 -8.06
N THR A 221 1.65 -24.67 -7.38
CA THR A 221 1.43 -24.89 -5.95
C THR A 221 0.27 -25.83 -5.67
N ALA A 222 0.12 -26.25 -4.42
CA ALA A 222 -0.89 -27.24 -4.04
C ALA A 222 -2.28 -26.61 -3.97
N MET A 223 -3.31 -27.34 -4.40
CA MET A 223 -4.70 -26.96 -4.20
C MET A 223 -5.11 -27.05 -2.72
N PRO A 224 -6.16 -26.33 -2.27
CA PRO A 224 -6.55 -26.31 -0.86
C PRO A 224 -7.00 -27.68 -0.32
N ASP A 225 -7.53 -28.57 -1.17
CA ASP A 225 -7.94 -29.95 -0.83
C ASP A 225 -6.76 -30.90 -0.61
N ALA A 226 -5.55 -30.53 -1.06
CA ALA A 226 -4.35 -31.30 -0.86
C ALA A 226 -4.08 -31.50 0.64
N LYS A 227 -3.70 -32.73 1.01
CA LYS A 227 -3.49 -33.10 2.42
C LYS A 227 -2.26 -32.45 3.04
N THR A 228 -1.29 -32.06 2.21
CA THR A 228 -0.16 -31.21 2.57
C THR A 228 0.23 -30.33 1.37
N GLY A 229 0.86 -29.19 1.66
CA GLY A 229 1.37 -28.26 0.67
C GLY A 229 1.10 -26.81 1.05
N ASN A 230 1.34 -25.95 0.07
CA ASN A 230 1.13 -24.51 0.17
C ASN A 230 0.23 -24.09 -0.99
N PHE A 231 -0.91 -23.48 -0.71
CA PHE A 231 -1.79 -22.90 -1.72
C PHE A 231 -1.42 -21.43 -1.88
N ALA A 232 -0.76 -21.08 -2.99
CA ALA A 232 -0.26 -19.73 -3.18
C ALA A 232 -1.16 -18.91 -4.12
N LEU A 233 -1.42 -17.67 -3.74
CA LEU A 233 -2.23 -16.72 -4.48
C LEU A 233 -1.46 -15.42 -4.74
N ALA A 234 -1.61 -14.86 -5.92
CA ALA A 234 -1.15 -13.52 -6.29
C ALA A 234 -2.34 -12.58 -6.49
N GLY A 235 -2.20 -11.33 -6.06
CA GLY A 235 -3.24 -10.31 -6.22
C GLY A 235 -2.67 -8.89 -6.30
N HIS A 236 -3.38 -8.02 -7.01
CA HIS A 236 -3.00 -6.60 -7.13
C HIS A 236 -3.09 -5.88 -5.79
N ARG A 237 -2.19 -4.91 -5.60
CA ARG A 237 -2.17 -4.07 -4.39
C ARG A 237 -2.86 -2.72 -4.53
N ASN A 238 -2.86 -2.14 -5.73
CA ASN A 238 -3.27 -0.73 -5.92
C ASN A 238 -4.18 -0.50 -7.12
N THR A 239 -4.43 -1.53 -7.93
CA THR A 239 -5.19 -1.42 -9.17
C THR A 239 -6.12 -2.61 -9.32
N HIS A 240 -7.04 -2.52 -10.27
CA HIS A 240 -8.00 -3.57 -10.64
C HIS A 240 -8.65 -4.21 -9.40
N GLY A 241 -9.29 -3.41 -8.56
CA GLY A 241 -10.02 -3.87 -7.39
C GLY A 241 -9.15 -4.12 -6.16
N GLU A 242 -7.82 -4.13 -6.34
CA GLU A 242 -6.82 -4.07 -5.28
C GLU A 242 -7.06 -5.05 -4.10
N PRO A 243 -7.36 -6.34 -4.37
CA PRO A 243 -7.81 -7.28 -3.35
C PRO A 243 -6.78 -7.47 -2.23
N PHE A 244 -5.49 -7.24 -2.51
CA PHE A 244 -4.41 -7.39 -1.54
C PHE A 244 -3.82 -6.07 -1.06
N ARG A 245 -4.52 -4.94 -1.22
CA ARG A 245 -4.04 -3.62 -0.76
C ARG A 245 -3.57 -3.62 0.69
N TYR A 246 -4.41 -4.21 1.54
CA TYR A 246 -4.30 -4.13 2.99
C TYR A 246 -3.95 -5.45 3.66
N ILE A 247 -3.40 -6.45 2.95
CA ILE A 247 -2.98 -7.71 3.60
C ILE A 247 -1.87 -7.49 4.64
N ASN A 248 -1.17 -6.35 4.61
CA ASN A 248 -0.23 -5.94 5.65
C ASN A 248 -0.91 -5.50 6.97
N LYS A 249 -2.23 -5.37 6.99
CA LYS A 249 -3.04 -5.06 8.18
C LYS A 249 -3.53 -6.32 8.89
N LEU A 250 -3.35 -7.50 8.28
CA LEU A 250 -3.75 -8.75 8.90
C LEU A 250 -2.94 -9.01 10.17
N GLU A 251 -3.66 -9.41 11.21
CA GLU A 251 -3.08 -9.81 12.48
C GLU A 251 -3.03 -11.33 12.60
N GLN A 252 -2.18 -11.83 13.50
CA GLN A 252 -2.08 -13.27 13.76
C GLN A 252 -3.43 -13.80 14.24
N GLY A 253 -3.96 -14.83 13.57
CA GLY A 253 -5.29 -15.38 13.86
C GLY A 253 -6.44 -14.79 13.05
N ASP A 254 -6.19 -13.81 12.18
CA ASP A 254 -7.20 -13.36 11.21
C ASP A 254 -7.57 -14.49 10.25
N ALA A 255 -8.86 -14.59 9.91
CA ALA A 255 -9.37 -15.62 9.02
C ALA A 255 -9.10 -15.29 7.54
N ILE A 256 -8.66 -16.29 6.80
CA ILE A 256 -8.55 -16.29 5.34
C ILE A 256 -9.30 -17.53 4.88
N VAL A 257 -10.47 -17.36 4.26
CA VAL A 257 -11.37 -18.47 3.92
C VAL A 257 -11.41 -18.66 2.41
N VAL A 258 -11.18 -19.88 1.96
CA VAL A 258 -11.33 -20.28 0.55
C VAL A 258 -12.62 -21.08 0.43
N GLU A 259 -13.60 -20.55 -0.29
CA GLU A 259 -14.86 -21.20 -0.61
C GLU A 259 -14.77 -21.84 -2.01
N THR A 260 -15.05 -23.13 -2.09
CA THR A 260 -15.16 -23.87 -3.36
C THR A 260 -16.60 -24.36 -3.57
N GLN A 261 -16.82 -25.11 -4.65
CA GLN A 261 -18.11 -25.76 -4.92
C GLN A 261 -18.57 -26.64 -3.76
N ASP A 262 -17.65 -27.39 -3.16
CA ASP A 262 -17.98 -28.46 -2.22
C ASP A 262 -17.56 -28.17 -0.77
N GLU A 263 -16.56 -27.31 -0.55
CA GLU A 263 -15.95 -27.11 0.77
C GLU A 263 -15.57 -25.65 1.06
N TYR A 264 -15.44 -25.34 2.35
CA TYR A 264 -14.78 -24.17 2.87
C TYR A 264 -13.47 -24.59 3.54
N TYR A 265 -12.39 -23.92 3.19
CA TYR A 265 -11.08 -24.10 3.80
C TYR A 265 -10.73 -22.85 4.60
N VAL A 266 -10.68 -22.96 5.92
CA VAL A 266 -10.39 -21.85 6.82
C VAL A 266 -8.92 -21.88 7.19
N TYR A 267 -8.20 -20.82 6.81
CA TYR A 267 -6.84 -20.56 7.25
C TYR A 267 -6.81 -19.44 8.27
N LYS A 268 -5.81 -19.48 9.13
CA LYS A 268 -5.51 -18.41 10.09
C LYS A 268 -4.16 -17.80 9.75
N MET A 269 -4.11 -16.48 9.62
CA MET A 269 -2.87 -15.74 9.39
C MET A 269 -1.87 -16.09 10.50
N SER A 270 -0.65 -16.43 10.09
CA SER A 270 0.41 -16.91 10.98
C SER A 270 1.60 -15.97 11.06
N SER A 271 2.11 -15.51 9.90
CA SER A 271 3.29 -14.67 9.80
C SER A 271 3.32 -13.89 8.50
N MET A 272 4.22 -12.91 8.39
CA MET A 272 4.40 -12.11 7.18
C MET A 272 5.87 -11.76 6.93
N LEU A 273 6.20 -11.53 5.66
CA LEU A 273 7.46 -10.96 5.21
C LEU A 273 7.16 -9.64 4.48
N PRO A 274 7.33 -8.48 5.15
CA PRO A 274 6.88 -7.20 4.63
C PRO A 274 7.51 -6.79 3.29
N VAL A 275 8.76 -7.20 3.05
CA VAL A 275 9.55 -6.85 1.86
C VAL A 275 10.45 -8.02 1.47
N THR A 276 10.33 -8.49 0.23
CA THR A 276 11.26 -9.44 -0.39
C THR A 276 11.48 -9.11 -1.88
N ALA A 277 12.59 -9.59 -2.46
CA ALA A 277 12.84 -9.48 -3.89
C ALA A 277 11.75 -10.23 -4.70
N PRO A 278 11.33 -9.72 -5.88
CA PRO A 278 10.38 -10.41 -6.75
C PRO A 278 10.84 -11.79 -7.24
N SER A 279 12.16 -12.04 -7.26
CA SER A 279 12.77 -13.32 -7.62
C SER A 279 12.77 -14.37 -6.50
N ASN A 280 12.33 -14.02 -5.28
CA ASN A 280 12.28 -14.97 -4.17
C ASN A 280 11.06 -15.89 -4.32
N THR A 281 11.19 -16.95 -5.10
CA THR A 281 10.12 -17.95 -5.31
C THR A 281 10.00 -18.93 -4.15
N SER A 282 10.97 -19.01 -3.25
CA SER A 282 10.94 -19.96 -2.13
C SER A 282 9.84 -19.69 -1.09
N VAL A 283 9.21 -18.51 -1.17
CA VAL A 283 8.08 -18.11 -0.33
C VAL A 283 6.79 -18.87 -0.66
N ILE A 284 6.72 -19.52 -1.83
CA ILE A 284 5.61 -20.36 -2.26
C ILE A 284 5.95 -21.87 -2.27
N ASP A 285 7.12 -22.25 -1.75
CA ASP A 285 7.49 -23.67 -1.59
C ASP A 285 6.46 -24.41 -0.70
N PRO A 286 6.34 -25.75 -0.79
CA PRO A 286 5.41 -26.54 0.03
C PRO A 286 5.56 -26.33 1.54
N VAL A 287 6.78 -26.07 2.01
CA VAL A 287 7.07 -25.52 3.34
C VAL A 287 7.76 -24.17 3.10
N PRO A 288 7.01 -23.05 3.13
CA PRO A 288 7.49 -21.79 2.57
C PRO A 288 8.62 -21.19 3.41
N LYS A 289 9.74 -20.86 2.77
CA LYS A 289 10.92 -20.31 3.47
C LYS A 289 10.64 -18.91 4.01
N GLY A 290 11.06 -18.65 5.24
CA GLY A 290 10.83 -17.38 5.94
C GLY A 290 9.48 -17.29 6.68
N SER A 291 8.57 -18.25 6.48
CA SER A 291 7.27 -18.28 7.18
C SER A 291 7.35 -18.65 8.66
N GLY A 292 8.44 -19.31 9.08
CA GLY A 292 8.56 -19.93 10.41
C GLY A 292 7.98 -21.36 10.48
N PHE A 293 7.35 -21.86 9.42
CA PHE A 293 6.95 -23.28 9.35
C PHE A 293 8.17 -24.18 9.11
N THR A 294 8.24 -25.28 9.86
CA THR A 294 9.41 -26.19 9.85
C THR A 294 9.08 -27.61 9.38
N ALA A 295 7.80 -27.92 9.15
CA ALA A 295 7.34 -29.25 8.78
C ALA A 295 6.23 -29.16 7.69
N PRO A 296 5.96 -30.25 6.96
CA PRO A 296 4.81 -30.33 6.07
C PRO A 296 3.50 -30.00 6.81
N GLY A 297 2.63 -29.24 6.17
CA GLY A 297 1.33 -28.83 6.68
C GLY A 297 0.44 -28.37 5.55
N ARG A 298 -0.69 -27.73 5.87
CA ARG A 298 -1.60 -27.12 4.89
C ARG A 298 -1.52 -25.61 5.05
N TYR A 299 -0.81 -24.96 4.14
CA TYR A 299 -0.50 -23.54 4.20
C TYR A 299 -1.20 -22.77 3.09
N ILE A 300 -1.39 -21.47 3.30
CA ILE A 300 -1.77 -20.51 2.27
C ILE A 300 -0.73 -19.41 2.21
N THR A 301 -0.40 -18.93 1.01
CA THR A 301 0.51 -17.80 0.80
C THR A 301 -0.18 -16.74 -0.05
N LEU A 302 -0.24 -15.50 0.44
CA LEU A 302 -0.73 -14.35 -0.33
C LEU A 302 0.46 -13.49 -0.74
N THR A 303 0.60 -13.20 -2.04
CA THR A 303 1.69 -12.40 -2.60
C THR A 303 1.16 -11.14 -3.28
N THR A 304 1.80 -10.00 -3.02
CA THR A 304 1.45 -8.74 -3.70
C THR A 304 2.66 -7.82 -3.83
N CYS A 305 2.53 -6.73 -4.60
CA CYS A 305 3.60 -5.75 -4.79
C CYS A 305 3.80 -4.87 -3.55
N THR A 306 5.02 -4.38 -3.30
CA THR A 306 5.28 -3.41 -2.23
C THR A 306 6.51 -2.55 -2.56
N PRO A 307 6.64 -1.31 -2.04
CA PRO A 307 5.60 -0.45 -1.43
C PRO A 307 4.37 -0.20 -2.33
N GLU A 308 3.38 0.56 -1.83
CA GLU A 308 2.22 0.95 -2.63
C GLU A 308 2.65 1.75 -3.88
N PHE A 309 1.90 1.57 -4.98
CA PHE A 309 2.10 2.22 -6.28
C PHE A 309 3.43 1.89 -6.98
N THR A 310 4.12 0.85 -6.54
CA THR A 310 5.33 0.32 -7.20
C THR A 310 5.31 -1.21 -7.25
N SER A 311 6.12 -1.79 -8.12
CA SER A 311 6.33 -3.23 -8.26
C SER A 311 7.74 -3.66 -7.85
N LYS A 312 8.48 -2.81 -7.12
CA LYS A 312 9.89 -3.00 -6.77
C LYS A 312 10.14 -4.26 -5.95
N TYR A 313 9.30 -4.50 -4.94
CA TYR A 313 9.40 -5.64 -4.05
C TYR A 313 8.07 -6.39 -3.95
N ARG A 314 8.04 -7.45 -3.13
CA ARG A 314 6.84 -8.18 -2.78
C ARG A 314 6.61 -8.20 -1.27
N LEU A 315 5.34 -8.12 -0.88
CA LEU A 315 4.84 -8.39 0.45
C LEU A 315 4.25 -9.80 0.44
N ILE A 316 4.59 -10.61 1.45
CA ILE A 316 4.11 -11.98 1.59
C ILE A 316 3.40 -12.15 2.93
N VAL A 317 2.24 -12.79 2.91
CA VAL A 317 1.51 -13.23 4.11
C VAL A 317 1.32 -14.74 4.05
N TRP A 318 1.56 -15.41 5.16
CA TRP A 318 1.33 -16.85 5.30
C TRP A 318 0.23 -17.13 6.31
N GLY A 319 -0.59 -18.12 6.00
CA GLY A 319 -1.57 -18.69 6.93
C GLY A 319 -1.47 -20.21 7.00
N LYS A 320 -2.06 -20.78 8.05
CA LYS A 320 -2.14 -22.22 8.28
C LYS A 320 -3.61 -22.63 8.39
N MET A 321 -3.97 -23.74 7.74
CA MET A 321 -5.34 -24.25 7.79
C MET A 321 -5.71 -24.71 9.19
N VAL A 322 -6.93 -24.40 9.61
CA VAL A 322 -7.52 -24.80 10.90
C VAL A 322 -8.84 -25.55 10.75
N GLU A 323 -9.55 -25.40 9.62
CA GLU A 323 -10.80 -26.10 9.35
C GLU A 323 -10.92 -26.44 7.85
N GLU A 324 -11.43 -27.64 7.57
CA GLU A 324 -11.91 -28.09 6.27
C GLU A 324 -13.37 -28.50 6.48
N ARG A 325 -14.30 -27.78 5.84
CA ARG A 325 -15.73 -27.86 6.14
C ARG A 325 -16.53 -28.09 4.86
N PRO A 326 -17.26 -29.21 4.75
CA PRO A 326 -18.20 -29.40 3.64
C PRO A 326 -19.24 -28.27 3.58
N ARG A 327 -19.53 -27.78 2.38
CA ARG A 327 -20.51 -26.72 2.13
C ARG A 327 -21.91 -27.09 2.63
N SER A 328 -22.24 -28.38 2.65
CA SER A 328 -23.47 -28.93 3.22
C SER A 328 -23.66 -28.64 4.72
N LYS A 329 -22.59 -28.30 5.45
CA LYS A 329 -22.65 -27.87 6.86
C LYS A 329 -22.86 -26.36 7.02
N GLY A 330 -23.08 -25.62 5.94
CA GLY A 330 -23.22 -24.16 5.96
C GLY A 330 -21.88 -23.42 6.09
N LYS A 331 -21.95 -22.09 6.11
CA LYS A 331 -20.78 -21.21 6.23
C LYS A 331 -20.02 -21.46 7.56
N PRO A 332 -18.68 -21.38 7.59
CA PRO A 332 -17.91 -21.45 8.82
C PRO A 332 -18.13 -20.19 9.68
N ASP A 333 -17.84 -20.30 10.97
CA ASP A 333 -18.01 -19.21 11.95
C ASP A 333 -17.29 -17.93 11.52
N ALA A 334 -16.13 -18.08 10.87
CA ALA A 334 -15.34 -16.98 10.33
C ALA A 334 -16.09 -16.10 9.29
N LEU A 335 -17.21 -16.54 8.71
CA LEU A 335 -17.98 -15.79 7.70
C LEU A 335 -19.37 -15.34 8.19
N VAL A 336 -19.68 -15.50 9.47
CA VAL A 336 -20.99 -15.13 10.04
C VAL A 336 -20.90 -14.11 11.18
N GLU A 337 -19.68 -13.69 11.55
CA GLU A 337 -19.42 -12.62 12.53
C GLU A 337 -19.52 -11.21 11.94
#